data_AF-A0A4R1QPR3-F1
#
_entry.id   AF-A0A4R1QPR3-F1
#
_cell.length_a   1.000
_cell.length_b   1.000
_cell.length_c   1.000
_cell.angle_alpha   90.00
_cell.angle_beta   90.00
_cell.angle_gamma   90.00
#
_symmetry.space_group_name_H-M   'P 1'
#
loop_
_entity.id
_entity.type
_entity.pdbx_description
1 polymer ?
#
loop_
_entity_poly.entity_id
_entity_poly.type
_entity_poly.pdbx_seq_one_letter_code
_entity_poly.pdbx_strand_id
1 'polypeptide(L)'
;MEVPIFGPAVGMVVAGFFYLLGYISNNNVFPLPLTEEEESVLLARLESGDEEARNILIERNLRLVAHIVKKFDCTGEDTDDLISIGTIGLIKGIATFKRNRNTRLATYAARCIENEILMHLRTIKKNKNDILLSDPIGSDKEGNEITLLDILDTGSEVVPEQVETLLEEEKLKERLNKLSKREKKVIELRYGLIDGINKTQREISKFLGISRSYVSRIEKKALRKLYSDMNVPNGSEGNKH
;
A
#
# COMPACT_ATOMS: atom_id res chain seq x y z
N MET A 1 -37.39 7.43 -19.74
CA MET A 1 -36.02 6.91 -19.55
C MET A 1 -35.15 8.13 -19.40
N GLU A 2 -34.90 8.51 -18.14
CA GLU A 2 -34.22 9.77 -17.77
C GLU A 2 -32.71 9.58 -17.89
N VAL A 3 -32.05 10.37 -18.75
CA VAL A 3 -30.59 10.53 -18.78
C VAL A 3 -30.24 11.75 -17.93
N PRO A 4 -29.29 11.66 -16.99
CA PRO A 4 -29.03 12.72 -16.03
C PRO A 4 -28.39 13.92 -16.72
N ILE A 5 -28.91 15.10 -16.42
CA ILE A 5 -28.42 16.40 -16.89
C ILE A 5 -27.10 16.68 -16.17
N PHE A 6 -25.97 16.34 -16.82
CA PHE A 6 -24.67 16.85 -16.41
C PHE A 6 -24.62 18.35 -16.70
N GLY A 7 -24.43 19.16 -15.65
CA GLY A 7 -24.52 20.62 -15.72
C GLY A 7 -23.49 21.28 -16.66
N PRO A 8 -23.72 22.57 -17.02
CA PRO A 8 -22.93 23.32 -18.01
C PRO A 8 -21.44 23.42 -17.67
N ALA A 9 -21.08 23.29 -16.38
CA ALA A 9 -19.69 23.27 -15.92
C ALA A 9 -18.90 22.08 -16.48
N VAL A 10 -19.53 20.91 -16.66
CA VAL A 10 -18.86 19.71 -17.16
C VAL A 10 -18.64 19.80 -18.67
N GLY A 11 -19.58 20.41 -19.40
CA GLY A 11 -19.41 20.72 -20.83
C GLY A 11 -18.28 21.73 -21.10
N MET A 12 -18.10 22.74 -20.23
CA MET A 12 -17.01 23.72 -20.35
C MET A 12 -15.63 23.10 -20.09
N VAL A 13 -15.51 22.20 -19.11
CA VAL A 13 -14.23 21.52 -18.82
C VAL A 13 -13.85 20.55 -19.93
N VAL A 14 -14.81 19.79 -20.47
CA VAL A 14 -14.59 18.88 -21.61
C VAL A 14 -14.25 19.66 -22.88
N ALA A 15 -14.96 20.76 -23.16
CA ALA A 15 -14.64 21.63 -24.29
C ALA A 15 -13.27 22.30 -24.15
N GLY A 16 -12.90 22.73 -22.94
CA GLY A 16 -11.56 23.27 -22.64
C GLY A 16 -10.45 22.25 -22.87
N PHE A 17 -10.71 20.97 -22.58
CA PHE A 17 -9.79 19.87 -22.83
C PHE A 17 -9.66 19.54 -24.33
N PHE A 18 -10.75 19.57 -25.10
CA PHE A 18 -10.68 19.45 -26.57
C PHE A 18 -10.00 20.65 -27.25
N TYR A 19 -10.15 21.85 -26.67
CA TYR A 19 -9.39 23.04 -27.11
C TYR A 19 -7.91 22.91 -26.81
N LEU A 20 -7.53 22.26 -25.70
CA LEU A 20 -6.14 21.91 -25.37
C LEU A 20 -5.55 20.91 -26.39
N LEU A 21 -6.32 19.88 -26.77
CA LEU A 21 -5.93 18.86 -27.74
C LEU A 21 -5.69 19.41 -29.16
N GLY A 22 -6.45 20.40 -29.62
CA GLY A 22 -6.24 21.04 -30.93
C GLY A 22 -5.08 22.04 -30.99
N TYR A 23 -4.45 22.33 -29.84
CA TYR A 23 -3.64 23.53 -29.61
C TYR A 23 -2.14 23.36 -29.88
N ILE A 24 -1.59 22.17 -29.63
CA ILE A 24 -0.14 21.90 -29.68
C ILE A 24 0.41 22.06 -31.11
N SER A 25 -0.45 22.06 -32.14
CA SER A 25 -0.06 22.24 -33.54
C SER A 25 0.00 23.70 -34.03
N ASN A 26 -0.55 24.71 -33.33
CA ASN A 26 -0.62 26.07 -33.89
C ASN A 26 -0.41 27.22 -32.87
N ASN A 27 0.42 28.20 -33.23
CA ASN A 27 1.13 29.12 -32.33
C ASN A 27 0.32 30.37 -31.87
N ASN A 28 -1.00 30.41 -32.08
CA ASN A 28 -1.77 31.68 -32.17
C ASN A 28 -2.96 31.88 -31.19
N VAL A 29 -3.15 31.05 -30.16
CA VAL A 29 -4.40 31.10 -29.37
C VAL A 29 -4.20 31.56 -27.91
N PHE A 30 -2.96 31.77 -27.45
CA PHE A 30 -2.68 32.19 -26.08
C PHE A 30 -2.68 33.71 -26.09
N PRO A 31 -3.38 34.33 -25.12
CA PRO A 31 -3.39 35.78 -25.05
C PRO A 31 -1.95 36.27 -24.95
N LEU A 32 -1.69 37.41 -25.61
CA LEU A 32 -0.36 38.01 -25.63
C LEU A 32 0.16 38.19 -24.19
N PRO A 33 1.47 38.08 -23.97
CA PRO A 33 2.04 38.34 -22.66
C PRO A 33 1.62 39.74 -22.19
N LEU A 34 1.36 39.86 -20.89
CA LEU A 34 1.01 41.14 -20.29
C LEU A 34 2.17 42.11 -20.43
N THR A 35 1.83 43.39 -20.58
CA THR A 35 2.81 44.46 -20.40
C THR A 35 3.28 44.51 -18.94
N GLU A 36 4.46 45.08 -18.67
CA GLU A 36 4.96 45.21 -17.29
C GLU A 36 3.98 46.01 -16.40
N GLU A 37 3.27 46.98 -16.98
CA GLU A 37 2.27 47.79 -16.28
C GLU A 37 1.04 46.96 -15.88
N GLU A 38 0.45 46.22 -16.83
CA GLU A 38 -0.71 45.35 -16.57
C GLU A 38 -0.38 44.22 -15.58
N GLU A 39 0.80 43.59 -15.73
CA GLU A 39 1.28 42.57 -14.79
C GLU A 39 1.39 43.16 -13.38
N SER A 40 1.89 44.39 -13.26
CA SER A 40 2.03 45.06 -11.97
C SER A 40 0.69 45.33 -11.27
N VAL A 41 -0.35 45.66 -12.04
CA VAL A 41 -1.71 45.91 -11.53
C VAL A 41 -2.36 44.60 -11.08
N LEU A 42 -2.24 43.54 -11.88
CA LEU A 42 -2.77 42.22 -11.55
C LEU A 42 -2.08 41.60 -10.34
N LEU A 43 -0.77 41.80 -10.19
CA LEU A 43 -0.03 41.37 -9.01
C LEU A 43 -0.46 42.11 -7.74
N ALA A 44 -0.79 43.40 -7.82
CA ALA A 44 -1.34 44.15 -6.68
C ALA A 44 -2.73 43.63 -6.28
N ARG A 45 -3.58 43.29 -7.26
CA ARG A 45 -4.88 42.65 -7.01
C ARG A 45 -4.71 41.25 -6.41
N LEU A 46 -3.73 40.49 -6.87
CA LEU A 46 -3.40 39.17 -6.32
C LEU A 46 -3.01 39.24 -4.84
N GLU A 47 -2.26 40.27 -4.42
CA GLU A 47 -1.92 40.49 -2.99
C GLU A 47 -3.16 40.74 -2.12
N SER A 48 -4.24 41.28 -2.71
CA SER A 48 -5.54 41.43 -2.04
C SER A 48 -6.40 40.15 -2.04
N GLY A 49 -5.91 39.04 -2.61
CA GLY A 49 -6.61 37.75 -2.67
C GLY A 49 -7.62 37.64 -3.83
N ASP A 50 -7.48 38.45 -4.87
CA ASP A 50 -8.36 38.45 -6.03
C ASP A 50 -8.11 37.24 -6.94
N GLU A 51 -9.10 36.33 -6.97
CA GLU A 51 -9.02 35.09 -7.75
C GLU A 51 -9.14 35.29 -9.25
N GLU A 52 -9.80 36.36 -9.70
CA GLU A 52 -9.88 36.69 -11.13
C GLU A 52 -8.51 37.15 -11.64
N ALA A 53 -7.84 38.00 -10.86
CA ALA A 53 -6.48 38.43 -11.18
C ALA A 53 -5.50 37.24 -11.23
N ARG A 54 -5.65 36.27 -10.31
CA ARG A 54 -4.87 35.02 -10.32
C ARG A 54 -5.07 34.24 -11.62
N ASN A 55 -6.32 34.04 -12.03
CA ASN A 55 -6.65 33.28 -13.24
C ASN A 55 -6.07 33.95 -14.49
N ILE A 56 -6.20 35.27 -14.62
CA ILE A 56 -5.63 36.03 -15.73
C ILE A 56 -4.11 35.87 -15.78
N LEU A 57 -3.42 35.97 -14.63
CA LEU A 57 -1.98 35.76 -14.55
C LEU A 57 -1.56 34.35 -14.98
N ILE A 58 -2.33 33.33 -14.61
CA ILE A 58 -2.08 31.94 -15.03
C ILE A 58 -2.23 31.82 -16.55
N GLU A 59 -3.36 32.22 -17.11
CA GLU A 59 -3.68 32.10 -18.54
C GLU A 59 -2.65 32.82 -19.42
N ARG A 60 -2.27 34.03 -19.04
CA ARG A 60 -1.29 34.87 -19.76
C ARG A 60 0.13 34.29 -19.72
N ASN A 61 0.42 33.40 -18.78
CA ASN A 61 1.73 32.77 -18.62
C ASN A 61 1.78 31.30 -19.08
N LEU A 62 0.69 30.73 -19.62
CA LEU A 62 0.68 29.34 -20.11
C LEU A 62 1.70 29.07 -21.23
N ARG A 63 2.02 30.08 -22.07
CA ARG A 63 3.07 29.97 -23.10
C ARG A 63 4.43 29.60 -22.52
N LEU A 64 4.72 30.07 -21.30
CA LEU A 64 5.96 29.78 -20.60
C LEU A 64 6.04 28.30 -20.23
N VAL A 65 4.94 27.69 -19.81
CA VAL A 65 4.86 26.25 -19.48
C VAL A 65 5.23 25.43 -20.71
N ALA A 66 4.55 25.68 -21.85
CA ALA A 66 4.83 24.97 -23.10
C ALA A 66 6.29 25.14 -23.56
N HIS A 67 6.89 26.32 -23.37
CA HIS A 67 8.30 26.55 -23.69
C HIS A 67 9.25 25.77 -22.79
N ILE A 68 8.95 25.67 -21.49
CA ILE A 68 9.78 24.94 -20.53
C ILE A 68 9.68 23.43 -20.73
N VAL A 69 8.48 22.92 -21.00
CA VAL A 69 8.23 21.48 -21.22
C VAL A 69 9.09 20.95 -22.37
N LYS A 70 9.32 21.73 -23.44
CA LYS A 70 10.21 21.35 -24.55
C LYS A 70 11.62 20.92 -24.14
N LYS A 71 12.12 21.39 -22.98
CA LYS A 71 13.43 20.97 -22.45
C LYS A 71 13.41 19.51 -21.96
N PHE A 72 12.23 18.93 -21.76
CA PHE A 72 11.99 17.61 -21.17
C PHE A 72 11.42 16.59 -22.17
N ASP A 73 11.28 16.94 -23.46
CA ASP A 73 10.72 16.04 -24.50
C ASP A 73 11.52 14.71 -24.62
N CYS A 74 12.81 14.69 -24.26
CA CYS A 74 13.65 13.49 -24.29
C CYS A 74 13.45 12.54 -23.09
N THR A 75 12.50 12.79 -22.19
CA THR A 75 12.30 11.99 -20.96
C THR A 75 11.50 10.70 -21.19
N GLY A 76 10.78 10.61 -22.31
CA GLY A 76 9.90 9.47 -22.64
C GLY A 76 8.52 9.53 -22.00
N GLU A 77 8.21 10.61 -21.26
CA GLU A 77 6.88 10.91 -20.73
C GLU A 77 6.00 11.58 -21.79
N ASP A 78 4.68 11.48 -21.62
CA ASP A 78 3.72 12.18 -22.47
C ASP A 78 3.89 13.70 -22.31
N THR A 79 4.01 14.41 -23.43
CA THR A 79 4.11 15.87 -23.44
C THR A 79 2.91 16.54 -22.77
N ASP A 80 1.72 15.92 -22.86
CA ASP A 80 0.48 16.45 -22.30
C ASP A 80 0.47 16.36 -20.76
N ASP A 81 1.04 15.28 -20.23
CA ASP A 81 1.23 15.10 -18.79
C ASP A 81 2.24 16.13 -18.26
N LEU A 82 3.35 16.32 -18.97
CA LEU A 82 4.36 17.32 -18.61
C LEU A 82 3.80 18.75 -18.64
N ILE A 83 2.93 19.08 -19.60
CA ILE A 83 2.21 20.37 -19.65
C ILE A 83 1.29 20.52 -18.44
N SER A 84 0.55 19.47 -18.08
CA SER A 84 -0.36 19.47 -16.94
C SER A 84 0.39 19.68 -15.62
N ILE A 85 1.49 18.95 -15.42
CA ILE A 85 2.37 19.08 -14.25
C ILE A 85 3.04 20.46 -14.21
N GLY A 86 3.54 20.93 -15.36
CA GLY A 86 4.11 22.26 -15.48
C GLY A 86 3.10 23.37 -15.14
N THR A 87 1.83 23.19 -15.51
CA THR A 87 0.73 24.11 -15.18
C THR A 87 0.49 24.15 -13.67
N ILE A 88 0.56 23.01 -12.98
CA ILE A 88 0.50 22.98 -11.49
C ILE A 88 1.66 23.81 -10.90
N GLY A 89 2.86 23.69 -11.47
CA GLY A 89 4.02 24.49 -11.05
C GLY A 89 3.84 25.99 -11.29
N LEU A 90 3.22 26.39 -12.40
CA LEU A 90 2.87 27.78 -12.66
C LEU A 90 1.85 28.31 -11.63
N ILE A 91 0.77 27.56 -11.38
CA ILE A 91 -0.27 27.94 -10.42
C ILE A 91 0.35 28.14 -9.03
N LYS A 92 1.16 27.18 -8.56
CA LYS A 92 1.90 27.29 -7.29
C LYS A 92 2.83 28.51 -7.29
N GLY A 93 3.57 28.72 -8.38
CA GLY A 93 4.50 29.83 -8.53
C GLY A 93 3.80 31.19 -8.44
N ILE A 94 2.65 31.36 -9.09
CA ILE A 94 1.86 32.59 -9.01
C ILE A 94 1.29 32.77 -7.59
N ALA A 95 0.77 31.71 -6.98
CA ALA A 95 0.20 31.77 -5.63
C ALA A 95 1.23 32.18 -4.55
N THR A 96 2.51 31.82 -4.73
CA THR A 96 3.57 32.10 -3.74
C THR A 96 4.49 33.26 -4.12
N PHE A 97 4.26 33.92 -5.26
CA PHE A 97 5.10 35.00 -5.74
C PHE A 97 5.02 36.23 -4.82
N LYS A 98 6.16 36.88 -4.59
CA LYS A 98 6.25 38.13 -3.82
C LYS A 98 7.02 39.18 -4.61
N ARG A 99 6.40 40.34 -4.82
CA ARG A 99 6.95 41.45 -5.63
C ARG A 99 8.20 42.10 -5.02
N ASN A 100 8.46 41.89 -3.73
CA ASN A 100 9.54 42.56 -3.00
C ASN A 100 10.98 42.07 -3.32
N ARG A 101 11.16 41.01 -4.13
CA ARG A 101 12.47 40.36 -4.33
C ARG A 101 13.27 40.79 -5.58
N ASN A 102 12.90 41.86 -6.28
CA ASN A 102 13.57 42.31 -7.52
C ASN A 102 13.71 41.20 -8.60
N THR A 103 12.78 40.26 -8.63
CA THR A 103 12.74 39.16 -9.61
C THR A 103 11.45 39.24 -10.41
N ARG A 104 11.55 39.11 -11.74
CA ARG A 104 10.38 39.06 -12.63
C ARG A 104 9.53 37.81 -12.34
N LEU A 105 8.20 37.93 -12.48
CA LEU A 105 7.26 36.83 -12.26
C LEU A 105 7.63 35.63 -13.13
N ALA A 106 7.85 35.84 -14.42
CA ALA A 106 8.23 34.78 -15.37
C ALA A 106 9.48 34.01 -14.93
N THR A 107 10.50 34.69 -14.37
CA THR A 107 11.72 34.04 -13.88
C THR A 107 11.44 33.15 -12.67
N TYR A 108 10.61 33.62 -11.74
CA TYR A 108 10.22 32.83 -10.58
C TYR A 108 9.34 31.65 -10.97
N ALA A 109 8.30 31.91 -11.77
CA ALA A 109 7.39 30.89 -12.30
C ALA A 109 8.13 29.81 -13.07
N ALA A 110 9.12 30.17 -13.90
CA ALA A 110 9.93 29.20 -14.63
C ALA A 110 10.61 28.20 -13.70
N ARG A 111 11.16 28.66 -12.57
CA ARG A 111 11.79 27.78 -11.57
C ARG A 111 10.76 26.86 -10.89
N CYS A 112 9.55 27.35 -10.64
CA CYS A 112 8.47 26.54 -10.06
C CYS A 112 7.99 25.46 -11.03
N ILE A 113 7.82 25.81 -12.30
CA ILE A 113 7.44 24.88 -13.39
C ILE A 113 8.50 23.77 -13.51
N GLU A 114 9.78 24.16 -13.66
CA GLU A 114 10.88 23.19 -13.77
C GLU A 114 10.96 22.28 -12.54
N ASN A 115 10.75 22.83 -11.33
CA ASN A 115 10.80 22.04 -10.11
C ASN A 115 9.69 20.98 -10.02
N GLU A 116 8.45 21.31 -10.36
CA GLU A 116 7.35 20.33 -10.33
C GLU A 116 7.55 19.21 -11.36
N ILE A 117 7.99 19.55 -12.58
CA ILE A 117 8.33 18.56 -13.61
C ILE A 117 9.43 17.62 -13.10
N LEU A 118 10.51 18.18 -12.53
CA LEU A 118 11.61 17.38 -11.96
C LEU A 118 11.15 16.52 -10.78
N MET A 119 10.24 17.00 -9.94
CA MET A 119 9.68 16.22 -8.83
C MET A 119 8.87 15.02 -9.33
N HIS A 120 8.07 15.21 -10.38
CA HIS A 120 7.32 14.14 -11.01
C HIS A 120 8.25 13.07 -11.60
N LEU A 121 9.24 13.47 -12.41
CA LEU A 121 10.22 12.55 -13.01
C LEU A 121 11.01 11.75 -11.97
N ARG A 122 11.35 12.35 -10.83
CA ARG A 122 12.00 11.63 -9.71
C ARG A 122 11.09 10.57 -9.10
N THR A 123 9.78 10.81 -9.07
CA THR A 123 8.80 9.88 -8.53
C THR A 123 8.65 8.67 -9.44
N ILE A 124 8.51 8.89 -10.75
CA ILE A 124 8.48 7.80 -11.75
C ILE A 124 9.76 6.97 -11.69
N LYS A 125 10.93 7.61 -11.61
CA LYS A 125 12.21 6.88 -11.55
C LYS A 125 12.31 5.96 -10.33
N LYS A 126 11.68 6.30 -9.20
CA LYS A 126 11.64 5.41 -8.02
C LYS A 126 10.84 4.14 -8.27
N ASN A 127 9.74 4.26 -9.01
CA ASN A 127 8.81 3.16 -9.30
C ASN A 127 9.20 2.37 -10.56
N LYS A 128 10.27 2.76 -11.26
CA LYS A 128 10.71 2.11 -12.51
C LYS A 128 11.11 0.63 -12.33
N ASN A 129 11.45 0.23 -11.11
CA ASN A 129 11.80 -1.17 -10.79
C ASN A 129 10.58 -1.97 -10.31
N ASP A 130 9.39 -1.37 -10.27
CA ASP A 130 8.18 -2.08 -9.91
C ASP A 130 7.77 -2.96 -11.10
N ILE A 131 7.70 -4.27 -10.86
CA ILE A 131 7.26 -5.26 -11.84
C ILE A 131 5.77 -5.50 -11.58
N LEU A 132 4.95 -5.50 -12.63
CA LEU A 132 3.54 -5.83 -12.47
C LEU A 132 3.43 -7.34 -12.23
N LEU A 133 2.66 -7.73 -11.22
CA LEU A 133 2.56 -9.15 -10.84
C LEU A 133 2.00 -10.01 -11.99
N SER A 134 1.14 -9.42 -12.83
CA SER A 134 0.54 -10.05 -14.00
C SER A 134 1.43 -10.02 -15.24
N ASP A 135 2.61 -9.40 -15.19
CA ASP A 135 3.53 -9.46 -16.33
C ASP A 135 4.03 -10.90 -16.52
N PRO A 136 4.05 -11.40 -17.77
CA PRO A 136 4.54 -12.73 -18.05
C PRO A 136 6.05 -12.80 -17.77
N ILE A 137 6.46 -13.76 -16.95
CA ILE A 137 7.87 -14.01 -16.62
C ILE A 137 8.48 -15.15 -17.45
N GLY A 138 7.65 -15.87 -18.20
CA GLY A 138 8.07 -16.98 -19.03
C GLY A 138 6.88 -17.72 -19.64
N SER A 139 7.18 -18.86 -20.26
CA SER A 139 6.17 -19.76 -20.83
C SER A 139 6.33 -21.15 -20.24
N ASP A 140 5.22 -21.86 -20.06
CA ASP A 140 5.23 -23.27 -19.69
C ASP A 140 5.67 -24.17 -20.86
N LYS A 141 5.67 -25.49 -20.64
CA LYS A 141 6.03 -26.48 -21.67
C LYS A 141 5.00 -26.57 -22.81
N GLU A 142 3.82 -26.00 -22.62
CA GLU A 142 2.68 -26.01 -23.54
C GLU A 142 2.55 -24.66 -24.29
N GLY A 143 3.38 -23.66 -23.94
CA GLY A 143 3.44 -22.34 -24.54
C GLY A 143 2.53 -21.29 -23.88
N ASN A 144 1.87 -21.61 -22.76
CA ASN A 144 1.06 -20.65 -22.02
C ASN A 144 1.95 -19.69 -21.23
N GLU A 145 1.55 -18.42 -21.15
CA GLU A 145 2.24 -17.40 -20.36
C GLU A 145 2.12 -17.70 -18.87
N ILE A 146 3.25 -17.70 -18.16
CA ILE A 146 3.31 -17.82 -16.71
C ILE A 146 3.53 -16.42 -16.14
N THR A 147 2.69 -16.02 -15.19
CA THR A 147 2.81 -14.74 -14.49
C THR A 147 3.36 -14.92 -13.08
N LEU A 148 3.76 -13.82 -12.43
CA LEU A 148 4.18 -13.87 -11.03
C LEU A 148 3.01 -14.23 -10.09
N LEU A 149 1.75 -13.95 -10.48
CA LEU A 149 0.56 -14.39 -9.73
C LEU A 149 0.49 -15.91 -9.62
N ASP A 150 0.81 -16.64 -10.68
CA ASP A 150 0.67 -18.09 -10.74
C ASP A 150 1.68 -18.82 -9.82
N ILE A 151 2.76 -18.13 -9.44
CA ILE A 151 3.80 -18.66 -8.53
C ILE A 151 3.48 -18.32 -7.07
N LEU A 152 2.75 -17.23 -6.82
CA LEU A 152 2.45 -16.81 -5.47
C LEU A 152 1.36 -17.68 -4.85
N ASP A 153 1.80 -18.61 -4.01
CA ASP A 153 0.91 -19.41 -3.19
C ASP A 153 0.18 -18.50 -2.18
N THR A 154 -1.15 -18.47 -2.26
CA THR A 154 -1.98 -17.93 -1.19
C THR A 154 -1.95 -18.96 -0.08
N GLY A 155 -1.01 -18.85 0.87
CA GLY A 155 -0.70 -19.81 1.95
C GLY A 155 -1.91 -20.31 2.76
N SER A 156 -2.75 -21.08 2.10
CA SER A 156 -4.08 -21.51 2.49
C SER A 156 -4.26 -22.97 2.10
N GLU A 157 -3.25 -23.77 2.40
CA GLU A 157 -3.49 -25.14 2.84
C GLU A 157 -3.89 -25.11 4.32
N VAL A 158 -4.98 -24.41 4.66
CA VAL A 158 -5.53 -24.41 6.04
C VAL A 158 -6.27 -25.72 6.33
N VAL A 159 -6.65 -26.47 5.28
CA VAL A 159 -7.45 -27.69 5.41
C VAL A 159 -6.64 -28.88 5.94
N PRO A 160 -5.40 -29.17 5.48
CA PRO A 160 -4.59 -30.24 6.06
C PRO A 160 -4.22 -30.00 7.53
N GLU A 161 -3.84 -28.77 7.89
CA GLU A 161 -3.37 -28.42 9.23
C GLU A 161 -4.48 -28.50 10.31
N GLN A 162 -5.70 -28.09 9.96
CA GLN A 162 -6.86 -28.23 10.86
C GLN A 162 -7.21 -29.70 11.13
N VAL A 163 -7.16 -30.55 10.09
CA VAL A 163 -7.45 -31.98 10.22
C VAL A 163 -6.36 -32.67 11.06
N GLU A 164 -5.09 -32.32 10.84
CA GLU A 164 -3.97 -32.84 11.63
C GLU A 164 -4.08 -32.44 13.11
N THR A 165 -4.39 -31.17 13.38
CA THR A 165 -4.61 -30.66 14.75
C THR A 165 -5.73 -31.42 15.46
N LEU A 166 -6.85 -31.68 14.77
CA LEU A 166 -7.97 -32.45 15.35
C LEU A 166 -7.57 -33.89 15.71
N LEU A 167 -6.79 -34.55 14.84
CA LEU A 167 -6.28 -35.90 15.09
C LEU A 167 -5.28 -35.94 16.26
N GLU A 168 -4.45 -34.91 16.41
CA GLU A 168 -3.53 -34.78 17.55
C GLU A 168 -4.26 -34.54 18.88
N GLU A 169 -5.30 -33.70 18.87
CA GLU A 169 -6.14 -33.48 20.04
C GLU A 169 -6.85 -34.74 20.52
N GLU A 170 -7.37 -35.55 19.59
CA GLU A 170 -8.05 -36.81 19.91
C GLU A 170 -7.07 -37.80 20.56
N LYS A 171 -5.88 -37.98 19.97
CA LYS A 171 -4.80 -38.81 20.55
C LYS A 171 -4.37 -38.32 21.93
N LEU A 172 -4.29 -37.01 22.14
CA LEU A 172 -3.96 -36.43 23.44
C LEU A 172 -5.07 -36.73 24.47
N LYS A 173 -6.34 -36.60 24.10
CA LYS A 173 -7.50 -36.91 24.98
C LYS A 173 -7.48 -38.37 25.42
N GLU A 174 -7.23 -39.32 24.52
CA GLU A 174 -7.10 -40.74 24.86
C GLU A 174 -5.97 -40.99 25.87
N ARG A 175 -4.81 -40.36 25.66
CA ARG A 175 -3.65 -40.50 26.56
C ARG A 175 -3.90 -39.89 27.93
N LEU A 176 -4.59 -38.74 27.99
CA LEU A 176 -5.00 -38.13 29.26
C LEU A 176 -5.95 -39.02 30.07
N ASN A 177 -6.75 -39.87 29.42
CA ASN A 177 -7.65 -40.80 30.11
C ASN A 177 -6.93 -41.95 30.82
N LYS A 178 -5.67 -42.26 30.44
CA LYS A 178 -4.82 -43.23 31.14
C LYS A 178 -4.20 -42.69 32.43
N LEU A 179 -4.24 -41.38 32.65
CA LEU A 179 -3.78 -40.76 33.88
C LEU A 179 -4.78 -40.99 35.01
N SER A 180 -4.28 -41.15 36.23
CA SER A 180 -5.17 -41.12 37.41
C SER A 180 -5.84 -39.76 37.53
N LYS A 181 -7.01 -39.68 38.18
CA LYS A 181 -7.76 -38.43 38.41
C LYS A 181 -6.87 -37.30 38.95
N ARG A 182 -5.94 -37.64 39.84
CA ARG A 182 -5.01 -36.68 40.46
C ARG A 182 -3.88 -36.24 39.52
N GLU A 183 -3.35 -37.13 38.70
CA GLU A 183 -2.36 -36.82 37.66
C GLU A 183 -2.99 -35.95 36.57
N LYS A 184 -4.17 -36.33 36.06
CA LYS A 184 -4.92 -35.58 35.06
C LYS A 184 -5.20 -34.15 35.52
N LYS A 185 -5.67 -33.97 36.76
CA LYS A 185 -5.96 -32.65 37.32
C LYS A 185 -4.73 -31.74 37.42
N VAL A 186 -3.56 -32.30 37.77
CA VAL A 186 -2.30 -31.54 37.82
C VAL A 186 -1.90 -31.10 36.41
N ILE A 187 -2.02 -31.96 35.41
CA ILE A 187 -1.71 -31.64 34.01
C ILE A 187 -2.68 -30.60 33.44
N GLU A 188 -3.99 -30.76 33.65
CA GLU A 188 -5.01 -29.79 33.23
C GLU A 188 -4.73 -28.38 33.76
N LEU A 189 -4.39 -28.25 35.05
CA LEU A 189 -4.07 -26.95 35.66
C LEU A 189 -2.71 -26.42 35.23
N ARG A 190 -1.73 -27.30 34.98
CA ARG A 190 -0.36 -26.90 34.64
C ARG A 190 -0.27 -26.30 33.24
N TYR A 191 -0.99 -26.89 32.29
CA TYR A 191 -0.95 -26.53 30.88
C TYR A 191 -2.24 -25.85 30.39
N GLY A 192 -3.18 -25.52 31.30
CA GLY A 192 -4.37 -24.78 30.94
C GLY A 192 -5.31 -25.51 29.99
N LEU A 193 -5.42 -26.85 30.08
CA LEU A 193 -6.16 -27.67 29.10
C LEU A 193 -7.69 -27.47 29.12
N ILE A 194 -8.21 -26.68 30.06
CA ILE A 194 -9.65 -26.42 30.21
C ILE A 194 -9.96 -24.94 29.98
N ASP A 195 -9.21 -24.05 30.63
CA ASP A 195 -9.44 -22.61 30.66
C ASP A 195 -8.40 -21.79 29.88
N GLY A 196 -7.39 -22.44 29.29
CA GLY A 196 -6.26 -21.80 28.62
C GLY A 196 -5.24 -21.16 29.57
N ILE A 197 -5.43 -21.30 30.90
CA ILE A 197 -4.62 -20.59 31.89
C ILE A 197 -3.65 -21.55 32.58
N ASN A 198 -2.39 -21.43 32.21
CA ASN A 198 -1.28 -22.19 32.80
C ASN A 198 -1.07 -21.78 34.26
N LYS A 199 -0.91 -22.76 35.17
CA LYS A 199 -0.57 -22.49 36.58
C LYS A 199 0.82 -22.99 36.93
N THR A 200 1.51 -22.27 37.82
CA THR A 200 2.77 -22.70 38.40
C THR A 200 2.57 -23.85 39.37
N GLN A 201 3.59 -24.69 39.57
CA GLN A 201 3.55 -25.76 40.60
C GLN A 201 3.23 -25.20 42.00
N ARG A 202 3.62 -23.96 42.31
CA ARG A 202 3.31 -23.28 43.58
C ARG A 202 1.83 -22.94 43.67
N GLU A 203 1.23 -22.43 42.62
CA GLU A 203 -0.21 -22.12 42.58
C GLU A 203 -1.04 -23.41 42.65
N ILE A 204 -0.64 -24.44 41.90
CA ILE A 204 -1.27 -25.77 41.96
C ILE A 204 -1.14 -26.37 43.37
N SER A 205 0.02 -26.18 44.03
CA SER A 205 0.25 -26.68 45.39
C SER A 205 -0.69 -26.03 46.41
N LYS A 206 -0.92 -24.72 46.27
CA LYS A 206 -1.87 -23.97 47.10
C LYS A 206 -3.31 -24.43 46.81
N PHE A 207 -3.66 -24.59 45.55
CA PHE A 207 -4.99 -25.00 45.11
C PHE A 207 -5.36 -26.42 45.56
N LEU A 208 -4.41 -27.37 45.50
CA LEU A 208 -4.63 -28.77 45.84
C LEU A 208 -4.30 -29.11 47.31
N GLY A 209 -3.88 -28.13 48.12
CA GLY A 209 -3.53 -28.33 49.53
C GLY A 209 -2.39 -29.31 49.76
N ILE A 210 -1.39 -29.36 48.86
CA ILE A 210 -0.25 -30.28 48.93
C ILE A 210 1.07 -29.54 48.76
N SER A 211 2.20 -30.18 49.08
CA SER A 211 3.51 -29.55 48.89
C SER A 211 3.86 -29.36 47.42
N ARG A 212 4.56 -28.26 47.09
CA ARG A 212 5.09 -28.00 45.74
C ARG A 212 5.91 -29.18 45.21
N SER A 213 6.76 -29.77 46.07
CA SER A 213 7.59 -30.92 45.71
C SER A 213 6.74 -32.14 45.35
N TYR A 214 5.59 -32.33 46.00
CA TYR A 214 4.66 -33.41 45.67
C TYR A 214 3.95 -33.16 44.33
N VAL A 215 3.53 -31.92 44.04
CA VAL A 215 3.01 -31.53 42.71
C VAL A 215 4.04 -31.84 41.62
N SER A 216 5.30 -31.46 41.83
CA SER A 216 6.38 -31.74 40.85
C SER A 216 6.58 -33.24 40.60
N ARG A 217 6.48 -34.08 41.64
CA ARG A 217 6.55 -35.54 41.48
C ARG A 217 5.36 -36.08 40.68
N ILE A 218 4.16 -35.57 40.92
CA ILE A 218 2.94 -35.96 40.18
C ILE A 218 3.07 -35.55 38.71
N GLU A 219 3.48 -34.31 38.42
CA GLU A 219 3.71 -33.80 37.06
C GLU A 219 4.74 -34.67 36.31
N LYS A 220 5.92 -34.91 36.90
CA LYS A 220 6.95 -35.78 36.29
C LYS A 220 6.47 -37.22 36.07
N LYS A 221 5.60 -37.75 36.93
CA LYS A 221 5.04 -39.10 36.76
C LYS A 221 4.01 -39.12 35.63
N ALA A 222 3.14 -38.12 35.57
CA ALA A 222 2.13 -37.96 34.52
C ALA A 222 2.79 -37.77 33.15
N LEU A 223 3.76 -36.86 33.04
CA LEU A 223 4.50 -36.64 31.79
C LEU A 223 5.21 -37.91 31.31
N ARG A 224 5.87 -38.66 32.20
CA ARG A 224 6.50 -39.94 31.81
C ARG A 224 5.52 -40.94 31.21
N LYS A 225 4.29 -41.04 31.75
CA LYS A 225 3.23 -41.89 31.19
C LYS A 225 2.73 -41.39 29.83
N LEU A 226 2.64 -40.07 29.66
CA LEU A 226 2.25 -39.48 28.38
C LEU A 226 3.33 -39.68 27.30
N TYR A 227 4.60 -39.57 27.67
CA TYR A 227 5.75 -39.74 26.75
C TYR A 227 6.06 -41.21 26.43
N SER A 228 5.88 -42.16 27.37
CA SER A 228 6.11 -43.59 27.10
C SER A 228 5.23 -44.12 25.97
N ASP A 229 4.04 -43.55 25.82
CA ASP A 229 3.06 -43.91 24.81
C ASP A 229 3.25 -43.12 23.49
N MET A 230 4.25 -42.23 23.40
CA MET A 230 4.65 -41.55 22.16
C MET A 230 5.74 -42.32 21.40
N ASN A 231 6.53 -43.15 22.08
CA ASN A 231 7.65 -43.91 21.51
C ASN A 231 7.29 -45.36 21.12
N VAL A 232 6.00 -45.70 21.03
CA VAL A 232 5.59 -46.95 20.38
C VAL A 232 5.42 -46.63 18.89
N PRO A 233 6.35 -47.03 18.01
CA PRO A 233 6.12 -46.91 16.58
C PRO A 233 4.91 -47.77 16.21
N ASN A 234 3.89 -47.12 15.65
CA ASN A 234 2.83 -47.82 14.91
C ASN A 234 3.49 -48.48 13.68
N GLY A 235 3.92 -49.74 13.80
CA GLY A 235 4.64 -50.41 12.72
C GLY A 235 5.12 -51.82 13.05
N SER A 236 4.22 -52.71 13.44
CA SER A 236 4.46 -54.16 13.34
C SER A 236 3.15 -54.96 13.37
N GLU A 237 2.24 -54.67 12.44
CA GLU A 237 1.24 -55.65 12.02
C GLU A 237 1.38 -55.92 10.52
N GLY A 238 1.62 -57.20 10.18
CA GLY A 238 1.14 -57.79 8.95
C GLY A 238 2.04 -57.75 7.71
N ASN A 239 3.06 -58.60 7.65
CA ASN A 239 3.17 -59.47 6.47
C ASN A 239 3.83 -60.82 6.81
N LYS A 240 2.97 -61.78 7.18
CA LYS A 240 3.24 -63.22 7.10
C LYS A 240 2.03 -63.84 6.38
N HIS A 241 2.10 -63.90 5.06
CA HIS A 241 1.98 -65.11 4.24
C HIS A 241 1.86 -64.73 2.76
#